data_AF-A0A7X8ZLZ6-F1
#
_entry.id   AF-A0A7X8ZLZ6-F1
#
_cell.length_a   1.000
_cell.length_b   1.000
_cell.length_c   1.000
_cell.angle_alpha   90.00
_cell.angle_beta   90.00
_cell.angle_gamma   90.00
#
_symmetry.space_group_name_H-M   'P 1'
#
loop_
_entity.id
_entity.type
_entity.pdbx_description
1 polymer ?
#
loop_
_entity_poly.entity_id
_entity_poly.type
_entity_poly.pdbx_seq_one_letter_code
_entity_poly.pdbx_strand_id
1 'polypeptide(L)'
;MSNNIIKIPAKNGVTYIYEDKSVWDKEKGYSTHKRKCIGKIGLDGNIEYNEFYKTREKVEKLEKSLSAPAVSKTTLVGQKLIIEKAVKETALRKTLKEVFSKDETENLIALASYFICRGKALSNAESWCEDRAMGSINLASQRVSEILKNLDDDKVNTFFKSWIALQAKGGNQLFDITSISTYGKDNSYAERGYNRDHENLE
;
A
#
# COMPACT_ATOMS: atom_id res chain seq x y z
N MET A 1 9.31 11.69 19.83
CA MET A 1 8.65 11.28 21.08
C MET A 1 9.16 12.18 22.18
N SER A 2 8.28 12.92 22.84
CA SER A 2 8.61 13.79 23.97
C SER A 2 8.94 12.91 25.18
N ASN A 3 10.20 12.88 25.58
CA ASN A 3 10.62 12.16 26.79
C ASN A 3 10.07 12.90 28.02
N ASN A 4 9.43 12.17 28.94
CA ASN A 4 8.87 12.77 30.14
C ASN A 4 10.00 13.01 31.17
N ILE A 5 10.22 14.27 31.55
CA ILE A 5 11.29 14.67 32.47
C ILE A 5 10.67 15.01 33.83
N ILE A 6 11.12 14.31 34.87
CA ILE A 6 10.61 14.48 36.23
C ILE A 6 11.72 14.95 37.18
N LYS A 7 11.35 15.74 38.18
CA LYS A 7 12.25 16.27 39.23
C LYS A 7 12.01 15.49 40.52
N ILE A 8 13.08 15.00 41.14
CA ILE A 8 13.01 14.24 42.38
C ILE A 8 13.97 14.86 43.40
N PRO A 9 13.46 15.46 44.49
CA PRO A 9 14.31 15.98 45.56
C PRO A 9 14.93 14.83 46.35
N ALA A 10 16.24 14.88 46.57
CA ALA A 10 16.94 13.94 47.43
C ALA A 10 17.07 14.50 48.86
N LYS A 11 17.28 13.59 49.82
CA LYS A 11 17.39 13.93 51.25
C LYS A 11 18.59 14.85 51.58
N ASN A 12 19.55 14.96 50.67
CA ASN A 12 20.72 15.82 50.77
C ASN A 12 20.47 17.27 50.27
N GLY A 13 19.22 17.64 49.98
CA GLY A 13 18.86 18.98 49.50
C GLY A 13 19.10 19.21 48.00
N VAL A 14 19.68 18.24 47.29
CA VAL A 14 19.90 18.32 45.84
C VAL A 14 18.68 17.77 45.10
N THR A 15 18.19 18.51 44.09
CA THR A 15 17.12 18.01 43.22
C THR A 15 17.71 17.37 41.98
N TYR A 16 17.44 16.08 41.79
CA TYR A 16 17.88 15.33 40.61
C TYR A 16 16.79 15.28 39.54
N ILE A 17 17.21 15.13 38.30
CA ILE A 17 16.33 15.13 37.13
C ILE A 17 16.43 13.78 36.46
N TYR A 18 15.28 13.18 36.19
CA TYR A 18 15.15 11.86 35.60
C TYR A 18 14.34 11.88 34.32
N GLU A 19 14.77 11.09 33.35
CA GLU A 19 13.97 10.68 32.21
C GLU A 19 13.11 9.47 32.63
N ASP A 20 11.80 9.59 32.53
CA ASP A 20 10.83 8.58 32.94
C ASP A 20 10.20 7.90 31.71
N LYS A 21 10.27 6.57 31.67
CA LYS A 21 9.66 5.75 30.62
C LYS A 21 8.75 4.70 31.22
N SER A 22 7.49 4.68 30.78
CA SER A 22 6.55 3.60 31.08
C SER A 22 6.92 2.36 30.28
N VAL A 23 7.12 1.24 30.97
CA VAL A 23 7.48 -0.06 30.39
C VAL A 23 6.51 -1.10 30.93
N TRP A 24 5.89 -1.86 30.03
CA TRP A 24 5.04 -2.98 30.41
C TRP A 24 5.87 -4.10 31.06
N ASP A 25 5.55 -4.44 32.31
CA ASP A 25 6.19 -5.54 33.03
C ASP A 25 5.36 -6.82 32.84
N LYS A 26 5.90 -7.78 32.06
CA LYS A 26 5.19 -9.03 31.73
C LYS A 26 5.01 -9.95 32.94
N GLU A 27 5.89 -9.88 33.93
CA GLU A 27 5.81 -10.73 35.13
C GLU A 27 4.78 -10.19 36.12
N LYS A 28 4.67 -8.87 36.21
CA LYS A 28 3.74 -8.21 37.14
C LYS A 28 2.36 -7.93 36.54
N GLY A 29 2.23 -7.96 35.22
CA GLY A 29 0.95 -7.76 34.52
C GLY A 29 0.45 -6.31 34.52
N TYR A 30 1.31 -5.34 34.84
CA TYR A 30 0.98 -3.92 34.78
C TYR A 30 2.19 -3.07 34.33
N SER A 31 1.92 -1.84 33.87
CA SER A 31 2.97 -0.90 33.45
C SER A 31 3.77 -0.38 34.65
N THR A 32 5.10 -0.44 34.54
CA THR A 32 6.04 0.09 35.53
C THR A 32 6.85 1.25 34.94
N HIS A 33 7.49 2.04 35.80
CA HIS A 33 8.29 3.18 35.38
C HIS A 33 9.77 2.90 35.52
N LYS A 34 10.51 3.02 34.40
CA LYS A 34 11.98 2.96 34.39
C LYS A 34 12.53 4.38 34.30
N ARG A 35 13.22 4.80 35.36
CA ARG A 35 13.78 6.15 35.51
C ARG A 35 15.28 6.13 35.32
N LYS A 36 15.80 7.05 34.51
CA LYS A 36 17.25 7.24 34.32
C LYS A 36 17.64 8.66 34.70
N CYS A 37 18.61 8.81 35.60
CA CYS A 37 19.11 10.12 36.00
C CYS A 37 19.83 10.78 34.82
N ILE A 38 19.41 12.00 34.48
CA ILE A 38 19.97 12.78 33.36
C ILE A 38 20.66 14.06 33.82
N GLY A 39 20.54 14.43 35.09
CA GLY A 39 21.17 15.63 35.64
C GLY A 39 20.69 15.99 37.04
N LYS A 40 21.05 17.19 37.47
CA LYS A 40 20.61 17.82 38.72
C LYS A 40 20.29 19.29 38.50
N ILE A 41 19.56 19.90 39.42
CA ILE A 41 19.37 21.35 39.45
C ILE A 41 20.56 21.97 40.16
N GLY A 42 21.26 22.88 39.49
CA GLY A 42 22.35 23.68 40.04
C GLY A 42 21.83 24.75 41.00
N LEU A 43 22.74 25.40 41.72
CA LEU A 43 22.40 26.45 42.70
C LEU A 43 21.67 27.64 42.05
N ASP A 44 21.93 27.87 40.77
CA ASP A 44 21.35 28.96 39.98
C ASP A 44 19.93 28.63 39.45
N GLY A 45 19.36 27.48 39.84
CA GLY A 45 18.05 27.00 39.37
C GLY A 45 18.06 26.38 37.97
N ASN A 46 19.22 26.40 37.29
CA ASN A 46 19.40 25.80 35.97
C ASN A 46 19.65 24.29 36.03
N ILE A 47 19.27 23.59 34.96
CA ILE A 47 19.48 22.14 34.84
C ILE A 47 20.91 21.86 34.40
N GLU A 48 21.67 21.18 35.24
CA GLU A 48 22.98 20.63 34.94
C GLU A 48 22.83 19.17 34.46
N TYR A 49 22.80 18.99 33.14
CA TYR A 49 22.79 17.65 32.54
C TYR A 49 24.14 16.94 32.72
N ASN A 50 24.08 15.62 32.92
CA ASN A 50 25.29 14.79 32.99
C ASN A 50 25.92 14.56 31.61
N GLU A 51 27.20 14.21 31.60
CA GLU A 51 27.97 13.97 30.37
C GLU A 51 27.38 12.85 29.51
N PHE A 52 26.75 11.85 30.13
CA PHE A 52 26.05 10.78 29.43
C PHE A 52 24.88 11.32 28.57
N TYR A 53 24.04 12.19 29.15
CA TYR A 53 22.90 12.78 28.46
C TYR A 53 23.37 13.70 27.32
N LYS A 54 24.36 14.56 27.57
CA LYS A 54 24.92 15.45 26.56
C LYS A 54 25.54 14.68 25.39
N THR A 55 26.25 13.59 25.67
CA THR A 55 26.84 12.74 24.63
C THR A 55 25.75 12.06 23.80
N ARG A 56 24.71 11.52 24.44
CA ARG A 56 23.57 10.92 23.75
C ARG A 56 22.84 11.94 22.86
N GLU A 57 22.61 13.16 23.35
CA GLU A 57 21.97 14.21 22.57
C GLU A 57 22.80 14.62 21.35
N LYS A 58 24.13 14.70 21.49
CA LYS A 58 25.04 14.94 20.37
C LYS A 58 24.97 13.81 19.33
N VAL A 59 24.95 12.55 19.76
CA VAL A 59 24.81 11.39 18.85
C VAL A 59 23.47 11.41 18.14
N GLU A 60 22.35 11.61 18.84
CA GLU A 60 21.03 11.70 18.20
C GLU A 60 20.94 12.89 17.22
N LYS A 61 21.59 14.01 17.53
CA LYS A 61 21.66 15.16 16.63
C LYS A 61 22.52 14.87 15.41
N LEU A 62 23.63 14.17 15.58
CA LEU A 62 24.48 13.70 14.49
C LEU A 62 23.74 12.70 13.61
N GLU A 63 23.05 11.71 14.17
CA GLU A 63 22.22 10.73 13.45
C GLU A 63 21.08 11.39 12.68
N LYS A 64 20.42 12.41 13.25
CA LYS A 64 19.42 13.20 12.52
C LYS A 64 20.02 14.08 11.42
N SER A 65 21.26 14.51 11.58
CA SER A 65 21.97 15.33 10.60
C SER A 65 22.64 14.51 9.48
N LEU A 66 22.96 13.25 9.76
CA LEU A 66 23.34 12.26 8.78
C LEU A 66 22.09 11.96 7.96
N SER A 67 22.00 12.56 6.77
CA SER A 67 21.06 12.13 5.74
C SER A 67 21.10 10.60 5.71
N ALA A 68 19.95 9.94 5.81
CA ALA A 68 19.84 8.51 5.55
C ALA A 68 20.67 8.17 4.30
N PRO A 69 21.41 7.04 4.29
CA PRO A 69 22.29 6.71 3.18
C PRO A 69 21.55 6.90 1.86
N ALA A 70 22.21 7.46 0.85
CA ALA A 70 21.61 7.68 -0.46
C ALA A 70 21.25 6.31 -1.06
N VAL A 71 20.02 5.85 -0.78
CA VAL A 71 19.51 4.59 -1.29
C VAL A 71 19.20 4.80 -2.77
N SER A 72 20.01 4.21 -3.64
CA SER A 72 19.68 4.16 -5.07
C SER A 72 18.43 3.30 -5.25
N LYS A 73 17.38 3.86 -5.84
CA LYS A 73 16.15 3.12 -6.19
C LYS A 73 16.18 2.75 -7.66
N THR A 74 15.95 1.48 -7.97
CA THR A 74 15.72 0.99 -9.34
C THR A 74 14.23 0.90 -9.60
N THR A 75 13.76 1.44 -10.73
CA THR A 75 12.36 1.40 -11.14
C THR A 75 12.23 0.66 -12.47
N LEU A 76 11.35 -0.34 -12.53
CA LEU A 76 11.14 -1.16 -13.72
C LEU A 76 10.11 -0.50 -14.66
N VAL A 77 10.56 0.33 -15.60
CA VAL A 77 9.63 1.12 -16.45
C VAL A 77 9.17 0.42 -17.74
N GLY A 78 9.85 -0.65 -18.18
CA GLY A 78 9.62 -1.24 -19.51
C GLY A 78 8.17 -1.67 -19.76
N GLN A 79 7.59 -2.45 -18.84
CA GLN A 79 6.20 -2.91 -18.95
C GLN A 79 5.20 -1.74 -18.93
N LYS A 80 5.43 -0.75 -18.07
CA LYS A 80 4.61 0.47 -17.99
C LYS A 80 4.60 1.21 -19.33
N LEU A 81 5.76 1.41 -19.96
CA LEU A 81 5.85 2.15 -21.22
C LEU A 81 5.04 1.50 -22.36
N ILE A 82 5.10 0.17 -22.46
CA ILE A 82 4.34 -0.58 -23.47
C ILE A 82 2.85 -0.46 -23.21
N ILE A 83 2.43 -0.63 -21.94
CA ILE A 83 1.02 -0.57 -21.57
C ILE A 83 0.46 0.84 -21.76
N GLU A 84 1.17 1.90 -21.34
CA GLU A 84 0.72 3.28 -21.54
C GLU A 84 0.54 3.63 -23.02
N LYS A 85 1.40 3.07 -23.90
CA LYS A 85 1.22 3.20 -25.35
C LYS A 85 -0.10 2.55 -25.80
N ALA A 86 -0.37 1.31 -25.37
CA ALA A 86 -1.61 0.61 -25.70
C ALA A 86 -2.87 1.33 -25.14
N VAL A 87 -2.82 1.79 -23.89
CA VAL A 87 -3.88 2.57 -23.24
C VAL A 87 -4.18 3.86 -24.01
N LYS A 88 -3.13 4.51 -24.54
CA LYS A 88 -3.26 5.71 -25.37
C LYS A 88 -3.85 5.39 -26.75
N GLU A 89 -3.32 4.41 -27.46
CA GLU A 89 -3.76 4.03 -28.82
C GLU A 89 -5.20 3.52 -28.85
N THR A 90 -5.62 2.81 -27.81
CA THR A 90 -7.00 2.32 -27.66
C THR A 90 -7.95 3.34 -27.01
N ALA A 91 -7.46 4.53 -26.66
CA ALA A 91 -8.22 5.55 -25.93
C ALA A 91 -8.89 5.05 -24.63
N LEU A 92 -8.40 3.95 -24.05
CA LEU A 92 -9.01 3.25 -22.92
C LEU A 92 -9.22 4.16 -21.71
N ARG A 93 -8.20 4.97 -21.38
CA ARG A 93 -8.26 5.90 -20.24
C ARG A 93 -9.32 6.98 -20.42
N LYS A 94 -9.58 7.41 -21.66
CA LYS A 94 -10.64 8.40 -21.94
C LYS A 94 -12.00 7.76 -21.68
N THR A 95 -12.25 6.58 -22.24
CA THR A 95 -13.54 5.90 -22.13
C THR A 95 -13.85 5.44 -20.71
N LEU A 96 -12.85 4.98 -19.95
CA LEU A 96 -13.05 4.64 -18.54
C LEU A 96 -13.51 5.85 -17.72
N LYS A 97 -12.99 7.06 -17.99
CA LYS A 97 -13.39 8.28 -17.27
C LYS A 97 -14.81 8.74 -17.55
N GLU A 98 -15.46 8.21 -18.59
CA GLU A 98 -16.87 8.50 -18.88
C GLU A 98 -17.80 7.73 -17.93
N VAL A 99 -17.31 6.65 -17.31
CA VAL A 99 -18.10 5.74 -16.48
C VAL A 99 -17.61 5.71 -15.02
N PHE A 100 -16.30 5.80 -14.81
CA PHE A 100 -15.66 5.65 -13.51
C PHE A 100 -15.02 6.95 -13.04
N SER A 101 -14.86 7.09 -11.72
CA SER A 101 -14.11 8.22 -11.17
C SER A 101 -12.64 8.19 -11.62
N LYS A 102 -11.93 9.32 -11.43
CA LYS A 102 -10.52 9.41 -11.75
C LYS A 102 -9.70 8.34 -11.01
N ASP A 103 -9.96 8.16 -9.71
CA ASP A 103 -9.26 7.17 -8.88
C ASP A 103 -9.52 5.73 -9.37
N GLU A 104 -10.79 5.39 -9.59
CA GLU A 104 -11.17 4.07 -10.11
C GLU A 104 -10.57 3.79 -11.49
N THR A 105 -10.54 4.78 -12.38
CA THR A 105 -9.92 4.63 -13.71
C THR A 105 -8.44 4.24 -13.59
N GLU A 106 -7.67 4.94 -12.74
CA GLU A 106 -6.25 4.64 -12.55
C GLU A 106 -6.04 3.26 -11.92
N ASN A 107 -6.87 2.90 -10.93
CA ASN A 107 -6.84 1.60 -10.28
C ASN A 107 -7.19 0.46 -11.25
N LEU A 108 -8.20 0.63 -12.11
CA LEU A 108 -8.61 -0.35 -13.11
C LEU A 108 -7.50 -0.57 -14.15
N ILE A 109 -6.88 0.50 -14.64
CA ILE A 109 -5.75 0.39 -15.57
C ILE A 109 -4.58 -0.35 -14.90
N ALA A 110 -4.29 -0.07 -13.63
CA ALA A 110 -3.23 -0.74 -12.90
C ALA A 110 -3.52 -2.23 -12.65
N LEU A 111 -4.75 -2.58 -12.27
CA LEU A 111 -5.18 -3.96 -12.11
C LEU A 111 -5.10 -4.73 -13.42
N ALA A 112 -5.58 -4.13 -14.53
CA ALA A 112 -5.46 -4.73 -15.86
C ALA A 112 -3.99 -4.91 -16.28
N SER A 113 -3.15 -3.90 -16.02
CA SER A 113 -1.70 -3.94 -16.27
C SER A 113 -1.02 -5.09 -15.54
N TYR A 114 -1.36 -5.23 -14.25
CA TYR A 114 -0.87 -6.31 -13.41
C TYR A 114 -1.34 -7.67 -13.94
N PHE A 115 -2.62 -7.80 -14.27
CA PHE A 115 -3.21 -9.05 -14.76
C PHE A 115 -2.54 -9.50 -16.06
N ILE A 116 -2.37 -8.60 -17.04
CA ILE A 116 -1.68 -8.87 -18.31
C ILE A 116 -0.22 -9.30 -18.08
N CYS A 117 0.50 -8.67 -17.14
CA CYS A 117 1.92 -8.93 -16.94
C CYS A 117 2.23 -10.15 -16.05
N ARG A 118 1.32 -10.51 -15.13
CA ARG A 118 1.61 -11.49 -14.07
C ARG A 118 0.60 -12.62 -14.02
N GLY A 119 -0.67 -12.38 -14.35
CA GLY A 119 -1.73 -13.39 -14.30
C GLY A 119 -1.92 -14.07 -12.93
N LYS A 120 -1.54 -13.38 -11.83
CA LYS A 120 -1.65 -13.89 -10.46
C LYS A 120 -2.78 -13.17 -9.70
N ALA A 121 -3.02 -13.57 -8.45
CA ALA A 121 -4.05 -12.97 -7.60
C ALA A 121 -3.91 -11.43 -7.51
N LEU A 122 -5.01 -10.71 -7.76
CA LEU A 122 -5.05 -9.24 -7.81
C LEU A 122 -4.65 -8.57 -6.49
N SER A 123 -4.72 -9.29 -5.36
CA SER A 123 -4.22 -8.81 -4.06
C SER A 123 -2.73 -8.46 -4.05
N ASN A 124 -1.97 -8.93 -5.03
CA ASN A 124 -0.54 -8.64 -5.18
C ASN A 124 -0.26 -7.49 -6.17
N ALA A 125 -1.29 -6.82 -6.69
CA ALA A 125 -1.13 -5.78 -7.70
C ALA A 125 -0.43 -4.53 -7.16
N GLU A 126 -0.67 -4.16 -5.90
CA GLU A 126 -0.09 -2.98 -5.25
C GLU A 126 1.45 -3.02 -5.26
N SER A 127 2.04 -4.08 -4.69
CA SER A 127 3.50 -4.27 -4.70
C SER A 127 4.10 -4.28 -6.11
N TRP A 128 3.40 -4.88 -7.08
CA TRP A 128 3.86 -4.88 -8.47
C TRP A 128 3.86 -3.48 -9.11
N CYS A 129 2.88 -2.64 -8.75
CA CYS A 129 2.77 -1.26 -9.22
C CYS A 129 3.85 -0.35 -8.63
N GLU A 130 4.19 -0.55 -7.35
CA GLU A 130 5.24 0.20 -6.63
C GLU A 130 6.61 0.09 -7.31
N ASP A 131 6.99 -1.12 -7.72
CA ASP A 131 8.25 -1.42 -8.41
C ASP A 131 8.38 -0.74 -9.78
N ARG A 132 7.26 -0.32 -10.36
CA ARG A 132 7.14 0.16 -11.75
C ARG A 132 6.79 1.63 -11.85
N ALA A 133 6.69 2.30 -10.70
CA ALA A 133 6.24 3.69 -10.59
C ALA A 133 4.95 3.92 -11.39
N MET A 134 3.98 3.01 -11.31
CA MET A 134 2.67 3.16 -11.95
C MET A 134 1.87 4.36 -11.37
N GLY A 135 2.34 4.95 -10.26
CA GLY A 135 1.76 6.11 -9.60
C GLY A 135 1.52 5.81 -8.12
N SER A 136 0.92 6.76 -7.39
CA SER A 136 0.33 6.49 -6.08
C SER A 136 -1.01 5.80 -6.30
N ILE A 137 -0.99 4.47 -6.37
CA ILE A 137 -2.18 3.67 -6.62
C ILE A 137 -2.57 3.01 -5.30
N ASN A 138 -3.78 3.29 -4.82
CA ASN A 138 -4.29 2.70 -3.59
C ASN A 138 -4.96 1.36 -3.95
N LEU A 139 -4.16 0.29 -3.94
CA LEU A 139 -4.61 -1.07 -4.30
C LEU A 139 -4.41 -2.07 -3.16
N ALA A 140 -4.55 -1.60 -1.91
CA ALA A 140 -4.67 -2.50 -0.78
C ALA A 140 -5.74 -3.57 -1.06
N SER A 141 -5.57 -4.79 -0.57
CA SER A 141 -6.46 -5.93 -0.89
C SER A 141 -7.95 -5.62 -0.68
N GLN A 142 -8.28 -4.87 0.37
CA GLN A 142 -9.65 -4.41 0.64
C GLN A 142 -10.20 -3.53 -0.48
N ARG A 143 -9.37 -2.61 -0.98
CA ARG A 143 -9.73 -1.69 -2.06
C ARG A 143 -9.92 -2.44 -3.38
N VAL A 144 -9.10 -3.46 -3.65
CA VAL A 144 -9.31 -4.36 -4.80
C VAL A 144 -10.69 -5.01 -4.72
N SER A 145 -11.05 -5.59 -3.57
CA SER A 145 -12.37 -6.21 -3.37
C SER A 145 -13.54 -5.23 -3.56
N GLU A 146 -13.41 -4.00 -3.06
CA GLU A 146 -14.41 -2.95 -3.27
C GLU A 146 -14.58 -2.58 -4.74
N ILE A 147 -13.47 -2.40 -5.47
CA ILE A 147 -13.49 -2.09 -6.91
C ILE A 147 -14.20 -3.20 -7.66
N LEU A 148 -13.83 -4.47 -7.41
CA LEU A 148 -14.44 -5.62 -8.06
C LEU A 148 -15.93 -5.74 -7.75
N LYS A 149 -16.35 -5.46 -6.51
CA LYS A 149 -17.77 -5.44 -6.13
C LYS A 149 -18.55 -4.31 -6.81
N ASN A 150 -17.90 -3.18 -7.06
CA ASN A 150 -18.51 -2.01 -7.70
C ASN A 150 -18.53 -2.07 -9.23
N LEU A 151 -17.87 -3.05 -9.85
CA LEU A 151 -17.95 -3.36 -11.28
C LEU A 151 -19.24 -4.13 -11.58
N ASP A 152 -20.37 -3.46 -11.44
CA ASP A 152 -21.68 -4.00 -11.81
C ASP A 152 -21.85 -4.07 -13.34
N ASP A 153 -22.83 -4.87 -13.77
CA ASP A 153 -23.12 -5.09 -15.18
C ASP A 153 -23.47 -3.79 -15.92
N ASP A 154 -24.09 -2.82 -15.26
CA ASP A 154 -24.47 -1.56 -15.89
C ASP A 154 -23.24 -0.73 -16.25
N LYS A 155 -22.29 -0.57 -15.32
CA LYS A 155 -21.02 0.12 -15.60
C LYS A 155 -20.19 -0.60 -16.63
N VAL A 156 -20.09 -1.93 -16.54
CA VAL A 156 -19.34 -2.75 -17.49
C VAL A 156 -19.93 -2.60 -18.90
N ASN A 157 -21.25 -2.74 -19.05
CA ASN A 157 -21.92 -2.59 -20.32
C ASN A 157 -21.85 -1.15 -20.86
N THR A 158 -21.97 -0.15 -20.00
CA THR A 158 -21.85 1.27 -20.39
C THR A 158 -20.45 1.56 -20.92
N PHE A 159 -19.41 1.09 -20.23
CA PHE A 159 -18.03 1.20 -20.70
C PHE A 159 -17.84 0.54 -22.07
N PHE A 160 -18.24 -0.74 -22.21
CA PHE A 160 -18.03 -1.45 -23.47
C PHE A 160 -18.82 -0.83 -24.62
N LYS A 161 -20.06 -0.38 -24.41
CA LYS A 161 -20.83 0.34 -25.44
C LYS A 161 -20.09 1.58 -25.94
N SER A 162 -19.62 2.43 -25.02
CA SER A 162 -18.87 3.64 -25.39
C SER A 162 -17.55 3.30 -26.08
N TRP A 163 -16.84 2.28 -25.60
CA TRP A 163 -15.53 1.92 -26.15
C TRP A 163 -15.63 1.30 -27.54
N ILE A 164 -16.61 0.40 -27.75
CA ILE A 164 -16.92 -0.18 -29.05
C ILE A 164 -17.32 0.92 -30.03
N ALA A 165 -18.21 1.84 -29.64
CA ALA A 165 -18.62 2.94 -30.50
C ALA A 165 -17.45 3.84 -30.92
N LEU A 166 -16.49 4.08 -30.02
CA LEU A 166 -15.28 4.85 -30.30
C LEU A 166 -14.31 4.11 -31.24
N GLN A 167 -14.20 2.78 -31.10
CA GLN A 167 -13.28 1.95 -31.87
C GLN A 167 -13.85 1.45 -33.20
N ALA A 168 -15.17 1.54 -33.40
CA ALA A 168 -15.87 1.07 -34.59
C ALA A 168 -15.47 1.88 -35.84
N LYS A 169 -14.33 1.54 -36.44
CA LYS A 169 -14.00 1.84 -37.83
C LYS A 169 -14.53 0.66 -38.63
N GLY A 170 -15.66 0.84 -39.31
CA GLY A 170 -16.49 -0.24 -39.84
C GLY A 170 -15.75 -1.41 -40.48
N GLY A 171 -16.28 -2.61 -40.27
CA GLY A 171 -15.77 -3.87 -40.84
C GLY A 171 -15.50 -4.93 -39.76
N ASN A 172 -16.38 -5.94 -39.75
CA ASN A 172 -16.29 -7.24 -39.07
C ASN A 172 -16.58 -7.27 -37.55
N GLN A 173 -17.70 -7.94 -37.20
CA GLN A 173 -17.93 -8.49 -35.87
C GLN A 173 -17.11 -9.78 -35.73
N LEU A 174 -16.21 -9.81 -34.75
CA LEU A 174 -15.54 -11.03 -34.31
C LEU A 174 -16.32 -11.57 -33.12
N PHE A 175 -17.02 -12.69 -33.32
CA PHE A 175 -17.65 -13.44 -32.23
C PHE A 175 -16.73 -14.60 -31.86
N ASP A 176 -16.32 -14.66 -30.60
CA ASP A 176 -15.70 -15.83 -30.00
C ASP A 176 -16.67 -16.42 -28.98
N ILE A 177 -16.77 -17.75 -28.96
CA ILE A 177 -17.63 -18.48 -28.02
C ILE A 177 -16.71 -19.18 -27.04
N THR A 178 -16.79 -18.79 -25.77
CA THR A 178 -16.05 -19.42 -24.66
C THR A 178 -17.02 -20.16 -23.74
N SER A 179 -16.65 -21.38 -23.33
CA SER A 179 -17.40 -22.18 -22.34
C SER A 179 -16.63 -22.28 -21.04
N ILE A 180 -17.32 -22.17 -19.91
CA ILE A 180 -16.74 -22.46 -18.58
C ILE A 180 -17.17 -23.87 -18.20
N SER A 181 -16.20 -24.78 -18.14
CA SER A 181 -16.42 -26.20 -17.88
C SER A 181 -15.85 -26.55 -16.51
N THR A 182 -16.61 -27.17 -15.61
CA THR A 182 -16.12 -27.51 -14.26
C THR A 182 -16.69 -28.83 -13.72
N TYR A 183 -15.96 -29.51 -12.84
CA TYR A 183 -16.50 -30.59 -12.00
C TYR A 183 -16.99 -30.13 -10.62
N GLY A 184 -16.78 -28.85 -10.29
CA GLY A 184 -17.24 -28.25 -9.04
C GLY A 184 -18.75 -28.32 -8.90
N LYS A 185 -19.22 -28.62 -7.69
CA LYS A 185 -20.67 -28.73 -7.40
C LYS A 185 -21.28 -27.42 -6.91
N ASP A 186 -20.45 -26.47 -6.49
CA ASP A 186 -20.87 -25.27 -5.76
C ASP A 186 -20.89 -23.99 -6.62
N ASN A 187 -20.86 -24.12 -7.95
CA ASN A 187 -21.00 -22.99 -8.87
C ASN A 187 -22.35 -23.07 -9.60
N SER A 188 -23.33 -22.28 -9.16
CA SER A 188 -24.66 -22.22 -9.78
C SER A 188 -24.67 -21.67 -11.20
N TYR A 189 -23.57 -21.05 -11.65
CA TYR A 189 -23.44 -20.45 -12.97
C TYR A 189 -22.72 -21.33 -14.00
N ALA A 190 -22.30 -22.54 -13.61
CA ALA A 190 -21.58 -23.46 -14.50
C ALA A 190 -22.18 -24.88 -14.42
N GLU A 191 -22.42 -25.47 -15.59
CA GLU A 191 -22.93 -26.84 -15.67
C GLU A 191 -21.79 -27.85 -15.46
N ARG A 192 -22.07 -28.91 -14.70
CA ARG A 192 -21.06 -29.89 -14.31
C ARG A 192 -20.66 -30.77 -15.50
N GLY A 193 -19.37 -30.78 -15.82
CA GLY A 193 -18.75 -31.79 -16.69
C GLY A 193 -18.98 -31.64 -18.19
N TYR A 194 -19.60 -30.54 -18.64
CA TYR A 194 -19.74 -30.28 -20.07
C TYR A 194 -18.59 -29.40 -20.58
N ASN A 195 -17.57 -30.05 -21.14
CA ASN A 195 -16.56 -29.38 -21.94
C ASN A 195 -16.93 -29.46 -23.42
N ARG A 196 -17.07 -28.31 -24.09
CA ARG A 196 -17.34 -28.24 -25.54
C ARG A 196 -16.29 -29.00 -26.34
N ASP A 197 -15.04 -28.89 -25.94
CA ASP A 197 -13.91 -29.45 -26.68
C ASP A 197 -13.67 -30.93 -26.31
N HIS A 198 -14.57 -31.52 -25.51
CA HIS A 198 -14.56 -32.91 -25.05
C HIS A 198 -13.28 -33.35 -24.31
N GLU A 199 -12.44 -32.41 -23.90
CA GLU A 199 -11.27 -32.70 -23.07
C GLU A 199 -11.69 -32.95 -21.61
N ASN A 200 -10.93 -33.82 -20.93
CA ASN A 200 -11.10 -34.02 -19.50
C ASN A 200 -10.73 -32.74 -18.75
N LEU A 201 -11.55 -32.36 -17.78
CA LEU A 201 -11.27 -31.25 -16.88
C LEU A 201 -10.35 -31.77 -15.76
N GLU A 202 -9.27 -31.06 -15.45
CA GLU A 202 -8.40 -31.39 -14.31
C GLU A 202 -9.04 -31.00 -12.96
#